data_AF-A0A9P8CXB9-F1
#
_entry.id   AF-A0A9P8CXB9-F1
#
_cell.length_a   1.000
_cell.length_b   1.000
_cell.length_c   1.000
_cell.angle_alpha   90.00
_cell.angle_beta   90.00
_cell.angle_gamma   90.00
#
_symmetry.space_group_name_H-M   'P 1'
#
loop_
_entity.id
_entity.type
_entity.pdbx_description
1 polymer ?
#
loop_
_entity_poly.entity_id
_entity_poly.type
_entity_poly.pdbx_seq_one_letter_code
_entity_poly.pdbx_strand_id
1 'polypeptide(L)'
;MHMEHYKFSSVQTVWFENLKWIIEASGEDVLKEFEKAIIARAESARPFAPISPYRGPIHSSELHDFGLLMGQTIACVWQAEARSEFILSEGCFGAWEGAPGIWFHNFFIVSPRFAIVLVNRVYLSARTENKPSWTSMFGDKLHVFPETVYKNGAPPMALNQFSLQTFSTPDDVFKYKRIVISKEDVYKVNAILLDARRELLTYKSSASLYKSLRYYDKVKKDKFHECHDYSILRRKLFAGLNRTHPVDQ
;
A
#
# COMPACT_ATOMS: atom_id res chain seq x y z
N MET A 1 -16.32 14.27 -19.22
CA MET A 1 -17.03 14.89 -18.08
C MET A 1 -16.15 15.79 -17.22
N HIS A 2 -15.08 15.34 -16.54
CA HIS A 2 -14.21 16.28 -15.80
C HIS A 2 -13.44 17.23 -16.73
N MET A 3 -12.87 16.71 -17.83
CA MET A 3 -12.28 17.55 -18.90
C MET A 3 -13.28 18.55 -19.48
N GLU A 4 -14.53 18.13 -19.73
CA GLU A 4 -15.57 19.01 -20.28
C GLU A 4 -16.00 20.07 -19.27
N HIS A 5 -16.11 19.69 -17.99
CA HIS A 5 -16.51 20.59 -16.91
C HIS A 5 -15.50 21.72 -16.72
N TYR A 6 -14.21 21.40 -16.77
CA TYR A 6 -13.11 22.35 -16.60
C TYR A 6 -12.52 22.86 -17.92
N LYS A 7 -13.10 22.45 -19.07
CA LYS A 7 -12.63 22.80 -20.42
C LYS A 7 -11.14 22.51 -20.64
N PHE A 8 -10.64 21.42 -20.07
CA PHE A 8 -9.26 20.99 -20.31
C PHE A 8 -9.08 20.51 -21.75
N SER A 9 -8.02 20.98 -22.39
CA SER A 9 -7.70 20.67 -23.78
C SER A 9 -6.98 19.32 -23.95
N SER A 10 -6.48 18.72 -22.86
CA SER A 10 -5.73 17.46 -22.90
C SER A 10 -5.80 16.68 -21.57
N VAL A 11 -5.49 15.38 -21.63
CA VAL A 11 -5.38 14.51 -20.45
C VAL A 11 -4.18 14.89 -19.58
N GLN A 12 -3.09 15.36 -20.20
CA GLN A 12 -1.90 15.83 -19.50
C GLN A 12 -2.21 17.04 -18.62
N THR A 13 -3.06 17.95 -19.10
CA THR A 13 -3.54 19.10 -18.32
C THR A 13 -4.34 18.62 -17.11
N VAL A 14 -5.24 17.65 -17.27
CA VAL A 14 -6.00 17.07 -16.14
C VAL A 14 -5.06 16.50 -15.10
N TRP A 15 -4.08 15.70 -15.53
CA TRP A 15 -3.11 15.09 -14.62
C TRP A 15 -2.31 16.15 -13.85
N PHE A 16 -1.84 17.19 -14.55
CA PHE A 16 -1.08 18.28 -13.94
C PHE A 16 -1.92 19.07 -12.93
N GLU A 17 -3.16 19.44 -13.27
CA GLU A 17 -4.04 20.18 -12.37
C GLU A 17 -4.45 19.34 -11.15
N ASN A 18 -4.72 18.04 -11.35
CA ASN A 18 -4.97 17.12 -10.23
C ASN A 18 -3.75 17.05 -9.29
N LEU A 19 -2.54 16.89 -9.85
CA LEU A 19 -1.31 16.83 -9.05
C LEU A 19 -1.08 18.12 -8.28
N LYS A 20 -1.26 19.27 -8.93
CA LYS A 20 -1.16 20.58 -8.30
C LYS A 20 -2.11 20.67 -7.11
N TRP A 21 -3.38 20.30 -7.31
CA TRP A 21 -4.36 20.30 -6.22
C TRP A 21 -3.97 19.34 -5.09
N ILE A 22 -3.51 18.11 -5.38
CA ILE A 22 -3.07 17.15 -4.35
C ILE A 22 -1.93 17.72 -3.51
N ILE A 23 -0.98 18.42 -4.13
CA ILE A 23 0.17 19.01 -3.44
C ILE A 23 -0.25 20.22 -2.58
N GLU A 24 -1.20 21.03 -3.07
CA GLU A 24 -1.65 22.25 -2.41
C GLU A 24 -2.72 21.99 -1.32
N ALA A 25 -3.52 20.94 -1.46
CA ALA A 25 -4.62 20.64 -0.56
C ALA A 25 -4.12 20.13 0.80
N SER A 26 -4.77 20.60 1.88
CA SER A 26 -4.57 20.00 3.19
C SER A 26 -5.21 18.61 3.26
N GLY A 27 -4.79 17.78 4.22
CA GLY A 27 -5.43 16.49 4.45
C GLY A 27 -6.93 16.61 4.78
N GLU A 28 -7.33 17.68 5.46
CA GLU A 28 -8.73 17.98 5.76
C GLU A 28 -9.53 18.29 4.49
N ASP A 29 -8.97 19.09 3.59
CA ASP A 29 -9.62 19.42 2.31
C ASP A 29 -9.84 18.16 1.46
N VAL A 30 -8.84 17.28 1.41
CA VAL A 30 -8.93 16.01 0.68
C VAL A 30 -10.06 15.15 1.21
N LEU A 31 -10.14 14.98 2.53
CA LEU A 31 -11.16 14.14 3.16
C LEU A 31 -12.56 14.73 2.99
N LYS A 32 -12.70 16.05 3.10
CA LYS A 32 -13.95 16.76 2.86
C LYS A 32 -14.44 16.62 1.41
N GLU A 33 -13.54 16.73 0.44
CA GLU A 33 -13.89 16.51 -0.96
C GLU A 33 -14.21 15.05 -1.25
N PHE A 34 -13.50 14.11 -0.62
CA PHE A 34 -13.77 12.69 -0.74
C PHE A 34 -15.17 12.33 -0.20
N GLU A 35 -15.57 12.89 0.94
CA GLU A 35 -16.93 12.74 1.49
C GLU A 35 -18.00 13.25 0.51
N LYS A 36 -17.80 14.45 -0.06
CA LYS A 36 -18.71 14.99 -1.10
C LYS A 36 -18.81 14.05 -2.31
N ALA A 37 -17.70 13.46 -2.75
CA ALA A 37 -17.70 12.54 -3.88
C ALA A 37 -18.50 11.27 -3.59
N ILE A 38 -18.44 10.75 -2.35
CA ILE A 38 -19.23 9.60 -1.91
C ILE A 38 -20.71 9.94 -1.85
N ILE A 39 -21.08 11.08 -1.23
CA ILE A 39 -22.47 11.54 -1.13
C ILE A 39 -23.06 11.72 -2.53
N ALA A 40 -22.35 12.44 -3.41
CA ALA A 40 -22.79 12.65 -4.79
C ALA A 40 -23.03 11.32 -5.52
N ARG A 41 -22.18 10.31 -5.28
CA ARG A 41 -22.36 8.97 -5.87
C ARG A 41 -23.53 8.20 -5.26
N ALA A 42 -23.75 8.30 -3.95
CA ALA A 42 -24.87 7.67 -3.27
C ALA A 42 -26.23 8.26 -3.68
N GLU A 43 -26.29 9.58 -3.92
CA GLU A 43 -27.50 10.29 -4.36
C GLU A 43 -27.75 10.17 -5.87
N SER A 44 -26.78 9.65 -6.63
CA SER A 44 -26.93 9.45 -8.07
C SER A 44 -27.95 8.37 -8.38
N ALA A 45 -28.79 8.61 -9.40
CA ALA A 45 -29.67 7.60 -9.98
C ALA A 45 -28.92 6.38 -10.55
N ARG A 46 -27.58 6.47 -10.72
CA ARG A 46 -26.71 5.39 -11.17
C ARG A 46 -25.45 5.31 -10.31
N PRO A 47 -25.53 4.75 -9.08
CA PRO A 47 -24.40 4.73 -8.15
C PRO A 47 -23.22 3.89 -8.65
N PHE A 48 -23.48 2.88 -9.48
CA PHE A 48 -22.48 2.00 -10.09
C PHE A 48 -22.01 2.45 -11.48
N ALA A 49 -22.43 3.62 -11.96
CA ALA A 49 -21.97 4.10 -13.25
C ALA A 49 -20.45 4.37 -13.23
N PRO A 50 -19.72 4.05 -14.31
CA PRO A 50 -18.29 4.32 -14.41
C PRO A 50 -17.97 5.81 -14.33
N ILE A 51 -18.93 6.67 -14.69
CA ILE A 51 -18.79 8.12 -14.63
C ILE A 51 -19.27 8.63 -13.27
N SER A 52 -18.41 9.35 -12.57
CA SER A 52 -18.76 9.96 -11.29
C SER A 52 -19.63 11.21 -11.48
N PRO A 53 -20.71 11.38 -10.68
CA PRO A 53 -21.49 12.61 -10.63
C PRO A 53 -20.73 13.77 -9.94
N TYR A 54 -19.63 13.48 -9.25
CA TYR A 54 -18.81 14.47 -8.57
C TYR A 54 -18.25 15.53 -9.53
N ARG A 55 -18.20 16.78 -9.06
CA ARG A 55 -17.79 17.98 -9.82
C ARG A 55 -16.86 18.89 -9.01
N GLY A 56 -16.08 18.33 -8.10
CA GLY A 56 -15.11 19.11 -7.34
C GLY A 56 -13.77 19.26 -8.05
N PRO A 57 -12.78 19.88 -7.37
CA PRO A 57 -11.58 20.46 -7.97
C PRO A 57 -10.60 19.45 -8.56
N ILE A 58 -10.79 18.16 -8.31
CA ILE A 58 -9.94 17.07 -8.77
C ILE A 58 -10.78 15.98 -9.43
N HIS A 59 -10.18 15.24 -10.37
CA HIS A 59 -10.82 14.07 -10.94
C HIS A 59 -11.25 13.05 -9.88
N SER A 60 -12.48 12.56 -9.97
CA SER A 60 -13.07 11.69 -8.93
C SER A 60 -12.29 10.42 -8.66
N SER A 61 -11.63 9.84 -9.66
CA SER A 61 -10.85 8.61 -9.46
C SER A 61 -9.60 8.86 -8.61
N GLU A 62 -8.87 9.95 -8.90
CA GLU A 62 -7.69 10.34 -8.14
C GLU A 62 -8.06 10.71 -6.70
N LEU A 63 -9.15 11.47 -6.53
CA LEU A 63 -9.70 11.78 -5.21
C LEU A 63 -10.12 10.53 -4.45
N HIS A 64 -10.70 9.55 -5.15
CA HIS A 64 -11.13 8.32 -4.50
C HIS A 64 -9.92 7.49 -4.05
N ASP A 65 -8.90 7.35 -4.88
CA ASP A 65 -7.69 6.62 -4.52
C ASP A 65 -6.94 7.29 -3.37
N PHE A 66 -6.77 8.61 -3.43
CA PHE A 66 -6.09 9.37 -2.40
C PHE A 66 -6.92 9.46 -1.10
N GLY A 67 -8.23 9.70 -1.21
CA GLY A 67 -9.15 9.74 -0.09
C GLY A 67 -9.29 8.39 0.62
N LEU A 68 -9.28 7.27 -0.12
CA LEU A 68 -9.20 5.93 0.47
C LEU A 68 -7.87 5.73 1.19
N LEU A 69 -6.75 6.13 0.58
CA LEU A 69 -5.43 5.94 1.17
C LEU A 69 -5.26 6.78 2.44
N MET A 70 -5.75 8.02 2.46
CA MET A 70 -5.73 8.86 3.65
C MET A 70 -6.74 8.40 4.71
N GLY A 71 -7.93 8.01 4.27
CA GLY A 71 -9.07 7.91 5.15
C GLY A 71 -9.39 6.51 5.65
N GLN A 72 -9.02 5.49 4.88
CA GLN A 72 -9.36 4.10 5.13
C GLN A 72 -8.12 3.24 5.31
N THR A 73 -7.02 3.82 5.80
CA THR A 73 -5.80 3.05 6.05
C THR A 73 -5.28 3.24 7.46
N ILE A 74 -4.50 2.26 7.92
CA ILE A 74 -3.71 2.35 9.14
C ILE A 74 -2.26 2.16 8.76
N ALA A 75 -1.38 3.02 9.26
CA ALA A 75 0.05 2.83 9.10
C ALA A 75 0.61 1.88 10.17
N CYS A 76 1.43 0.93 9.74
CA CYS A 76 2.22 0.03 10.57
C CYS A 76 3.71 0.17 10.20
N VAL A 77 4.59 -0.04 11.18
CA VAL A 77 6.04 -0.11 10.92
C VAL A 77 6.50 -1.56 11.05
N TRP A 78 6.90 -2.15 9.92
CA TRP A 78 7.45 -3.49 9.88
C TRP A 78 8.98 -3.42 9.87
N GLN A 79 9.58 -4.11 10.83
CA GLN A 79 11.02 -4.33 10.92
C GLN A 79 11.27 -5.77 10.48
N ALA A 80 12.18 -6.02 9.53
CA ALA A 80 12.61 -7.39 9.19
C ALA A 80 13.16 -8.15 10.44
N GLU A 81 13.54 -9.41 10.36
CA GLU A 81 14.35 -10.01 11.44
C GLU A 81 15.85 -9.70 11.24
N ALA A 82 16.72 -10.05 12.18
CA ALA A 82 18.14 -9.64 12.13
C ALA A 82 18.92 -10.19 10.91
N ARG A 83 18.45 -11.29 10.31
CA ARG A 83 19.13 -12.00 9.20
C ARG A 83 18.31 -11.98 7.90
N SER A 84 17.31 -11.13 7.82
CA SER A 84 16.52 -10.89 6.61
C SER A 84 16.53 -9.40 6.28
N GLU A 85 16.27 -9.10 5.02
CA GLU A 85 16.24 -7.74 4.53
C GLU A 85 15.22 -7.59 3.41
N PHE A 86 14.58 -6.42 3.40
CA PHE A 86 13.79 -5.99 2.26
C PHE A 86 14.71 -5.60 1.11
N ILE A 87 14.30 -5.95 -0.10
CA ILE A 87 14.93 -5.42 -1.31
C ILE A 87 14.43 -4.00 -1.57
N LEU A 88 15.26 -3.21 -2.23
CA LEU A 88 14.89 -1.89 -2.74
C LEU A 88 14.69 -1.99 -4.25
N SER A 89 13.59 -1.44 -4.73
CA SER A 89 13.19 -1.40 -6.13
C SER A 89 12.36 -0.15 -6.39
N GLU A 90 12.01 0.09 -7.65
CA GLU A 90 11.08 1.16 -8.01
C GLU A 90 9.67 0.92 -7.43
N GLY A 91 9.33 -0.34 -7.12
CA GLY A 91 8.08 -0.70 -6.44
C GLY A 91 8.07 -0.33 -4.95
N CYS A 92 9.16 0.18 -4.38
CA CYS A 92 9.22 0.50 -2.96
C CYS A 92 8.39 1.70 -2.52
N PHE A 93 7.70 2.38 -3.44
CA PHE A 93 6.84 3.52 -3.16
C PHE A 93 5.37 3.19 -3.44
N GLY A 94 4.85 2.12 -2.82
CA GLY A 94 3.45 1.74 -2.94
C GLY A 94 3.18 0.51 -3.80
N ALA A 95 4.12 -0.46 -3.86
CA ALA A 95 3.73 -1.81 -4.27
C ALA A 95 2.70 -2.34 -3.29
N TRP A 96 1.73 -3.09 -3.79
CA TRP A 96 0.56 -3.46 -3.01
C TRP A 96 0.25 -4.94 -3.11
N GLU A 97 -0.47 -5.44 -2.11
CA GLU A 97 -1.09 -6.75 -2.09
C GLU A 97 -2.60 -6.59 -2.07
N GLY A 98 -3.33 -7.39 -2.83
CA GLY A 98 -4.79 -7.44 -2.75
C GLY A 98 -5.44 -8.37 -3.75
N ALA A 99 -6.72 -8.14 -3.96
CA ALA A 99 -7.57 -8.84 -4.94
C ALA A 99 -8.12 -7.81 -5.95
N PRO A 100 -8.70 -8.26 -7.08
CA PRO A 100 -9.33 -7.34 -8.04
C PRO A 100 -10.32 -6.41 -7.35
N GLY A 101 -10.07 -5.09 -7.46
CA GLY A 101 -10.92 -4.04 -6.87
C GLY A 101 -10.69 -3.75 -5.39
N ILE A 102 -9.79 -4.46 -4.69
CA ILE A 102 -9.45 -4.16 -3.28
C ILE A 102 -7.98 -4.45 -2.99
N TRP A 103 -7.27 -3.46 -2.50
CA TRP A 103 -5.94 -3.65 -1.95
C TRP A 103 -6.03 -3.88 -0.43
N PHE A 104 -5.21 -4.77 0.11
CA PHE A 104 -5.09 -5.09 1.54
C PHE A 104 -3.94 -4.31 2.19
N HIS A 105 -2.78 -4.31 1.53
CA HIS A 105 -1.56 -3.67 2.01
C HIS A 105 -0.93 -2.82 0.92
N ASN A 106 -0.40 -1.66 1.28
CA ASN A 106 0.53 -0.87 0.48
C ASN A 106 1.87 -0.80 1.20
N PHE A 107 2.96 -1.11 0.50
CA PHE A 107 4.31 -1.24 1.04
C PHE A 107 5.18 -0.07 0.59
N PHE A 108 5.74 0.63 1.58
CA PHE A 108 6.73 1.68 1.40
C PHE A 108 8.03 1.24 2.06
N ILE A 109 8.99 0.74 1.27
CA ILE A 109 10.26 0.22 1.81
C ILE A 109 11.21 1.40 2.02
N VAL A 110 11.48 1.72 3.27
CA VAL A 110 12.32 2.87 3.66
C VAL A 110 13.79 2.47 3.70
N SER A 111 14.07 1.22 4.05
CA SER A 111 15.43 0.67 4.10
C SER A 111 15.39 -0.85 4.03
N PRO A 112 16.54 -1.54 3.87
CA PRO A 112 16.60 -2.99 3.98
C PRO A 112 16.08 -3.55 5.31
N ARG A 113 15.95 -2.70 6.35
CA ARG A 113 15.51 -3.10 7.69
C ARG A 113 14.04 -2.77 7.99
N PHE A 114 13.47 -1.76 7.33
CA PHE A 114 12.19 -1.15 7.70
C PHE A 114 11.29 -0.91 6.50
N ALA A 115 10.00 -1.20 6.68
CA ALA A 115 8.92 -0.86 5.77
C ALA A 115 7.81 -0.13 6.55
N ILE A 116 7.24 0.91 5.92
CA ILE A 116 5.95 1.46 6.32
C ILE A 116 4.90 0.70 5.53
N VAL A 117 3.90 0.16 6.22
CA VAL A 117 2.84 -0.62 5.61
C VAL A 117 1.52 0.06 5.90
N LEU A 118 0.83 0.52 4.86
CA LEU A 118 -0.54 0.98 4.99
C LEU A 118 -1.45 -0.23 4.85
N VAL A 119 -2.36 -0.41 5.80
CA VAL A 119 -3.32 -1.52 5.84
C VAL A 119 -4.71 -0.97 5.56
N ASN A 120 -5.41 -1.52 4.58
CA ASN A 120 -6.78 -1.11 4.26
C ASN A 120 -7.75 -1.53 5.38
N ARG A 121 -8.47 -0.56 5.94
CA ARG A 121 -9.43 -0.75 7.04
C ARG A 121 -10.70 -1.46 6.59
N VAL A 122 -11.12 -1.32 5.33
CA VAL A 122 -12.27 -2.04 4.78
C VAL A 122 -12.01 -3.54 4.84
N TYR A 123 -10.78 -3.96 4.50
CA TYR A 123 -10.35 -5.35 4.65
C TYR A 123 -10.44 -5.81 6.11
N LEU A 124 -9.99 -5.00 7.08
CA LEU A 124 -10.08 -5.33 8.51
C LEU A 124 -11.53 -5.45 9.01
N SER A 125 -12.45 -4.61 8.51
CA SER A 125 -13.86 -4.63 8.89
C SER A 125 -14.64 -5.78 8.23
N ALA A 126 -14.40 -6.06 6.95
CA ALA A 126 -15.00 -7.23 6.27
C ALA A 126 -14.61 -8.55 6.96
N ARG A 127 -13.41 -8.60 7.56
CA ARG A 127 -12.95 -9.72 8.39
C ARG A 127 -13.78 -9.89 9.67
N THR A 128 -14.12 -8.80 10.37
CA THR A 128 -14.96 -8.86 11.58
C THR A 128 -16.39 -9.31 11.29
N GLU A 129 -16.87 -9.14 10.06
CA GLU A 129 -18.19 -9.55 9.62
C GLU A 129 -18.26 -10.99 9.08
N ASN A 130 -17.21 -11.80 9.22
CA ASN A 130 -17.11 -13.16 8.66
C ASN A 130 -17.46 -13.22 7.15
N LYS A 131 -16.94 -12.28 6.34
CA LYS A 131 -17.01 -12.33 4.88
C LYS A 131 -15.68 -12.87 4.32
N PRO A 132 -15.52 -14.21 4.15
CA PRO A 132 -14.22 -14.87 3.94
C PRO A 132 -13.68 -14.77 2.50
N SER A 133 -14.27 -13.97 1.62
CA SER A 133 -13.88 -13.93 0.21
C SER A 133 -12.49 -13.34 -0.04
N TRP A 134 -11.90 -12.65 0.94
CA TRP A 134 -10.66 -11.90 0.79
C TRP A 134 -9.61 -12.40 1.79
N THR A 135 -8.56 -13.04 1.29
CA THR A 135 -7.48 -13.60 2.13
C THR A 135 -6.16 -12.90 1.84
N SER A 136 -5.62 -12.23 2.86
CA SER A 136 -4.25 -11.72 2.87
C SER A 136 -3.22 -12.86 3.01
N MET A 137 -2.06 -12.71 2.38
CA MET A 137 -0.90 -13.59 2.53
C MET A 137 -0.14 -13.38 3.86
N PHE A 138 -0.39 -12.28 4.57
CA PHE A 138 0.26 -11.90 5.82
C PHE A 138 -0.55 -12.29 7.07
N GLY A 139 -1.77 -12.80 6.89
CA GLY A 139 -2.68 -13.13 7.99
C GLY A 139 -3.00 -11.92 8.89
N ASP A 140 -3.49 -12.19 10.09
CA ASP A 140 -4.08 -11.15 10.95
C ASP A 140 -3.14 -10.60 12.03
N LYS A 141 -2.07 -11.35 12.35
CA LYS A 141 -1.17 -11.05 13.47
C LYS A 141 -0.30 -9.81 13.22
N LEU A 142 -0.23 -9.34 11.98
CA LEU A 142 0.63 -8.24 11.55
C LEU A 142 -0.11 -6.89 11.47
N HIS A 143 -1.39 -6.86 11.83
CA HIS A 143 -2.21 -5.64 11.88
C HIS A 143 -2.29 -5.13 13.31
N VAL A 144 -1.65 -3.99 13.59
CA VAL A 144 -1.68 -3.35 14.91
C VAL A 144 -2.10 -1.91 14.73
N PHE A 145 -3.18 -1.53 15.40
CA PHE A 145 -3.62 -0.13 15.46
C PHE A 145 -2.63 0.68 16.29
N PRO A 146 -2.30 1.93 15.89
CA PRO A 146 -1.50 2.81 16.72
C PRO A 146 -2.25 3.11 18.02
N GLU A 147 -1.51 3.14 19.13
CA GLU A 147 -2.05 3.71 20.36
C GLU A 147 -2.20 5.22 20.14
N THR A 148 -3.42 5.73 20.27
CA THR A 148 -3.73 7.12 19.93
C THR A 148 -4.14 7.86 21.18
N VAL A 149 -3.49 8.99 21.43
CA VAL A 149 -3.89 9.96 22.46
C VAL A 149 -4.57 11.12 21.75
N TYR A 150 -5.91 11.11 21.78
CA TYR A 150 -6.74 12.15 21.20
C TYR A 150 -6.79 13.36 22.14
N LYS A 151 -6.42 14.53 21.64
CA LYS A 151 -6.42 15.77 22.43
C LYS A 151 -7.84 16.22 22.78
N ASN A 152 -8.80 15.99 21.90
CA ASN A 152 -10.20 16.39 22.06
C ASN A 152 -11.10 15.25 22.60
N GLY A 153 -10.50 14.20 23.16
CA GLY A 153 -11.21 13.01 23.61
C GLY A 153 -11.37 11.96 22.53
N ALA A 154 -11.46 10.69 22.94
CA ALA A 154 -11.58 9.59 22.00
C ALA A 154 -12.93 9.64 21.27
N PRO A 155 -12.96 9.33 19.96
CA PRO A 155 -14.21 9.23 19.23
C PRO A 155 -15.11 8.12 19.81
N PRO A 156 -16.43 8.32 19.90
CA PRO A 156 -17.37 7.26 20.26
C PRO A 156 -17.17 6.01 19.39
N MET A 157 -17.13 4.81 20.00
CA MET A 157 -16.91 3.54 19.30
C MET A 157 -17.92 3.24 18.16
N ALA A 158 -19.09 3.89 18.17
CA ALA A 158 -20.18 3.68 17.21
C ALA A 158 -20.10 4.57 15.95
N LEU A 159 -19.07 5.40 15.83
CA LEU A 159 -18.90 6.30 14.69
C LEU A 159 -18.52 5.53 13.44
N ASN A 160 -19.17 5.85 12.32
CA ASN A 160 -18.84 5.29 11.01
C ASN A 160 -17.40 5.70 10.63
N GLN A 161 -16.75 4.93 9.75
CA GLN A 161 -15.32 5.08 9.44
C GLN A 161 -14.92 6.49 8.95
N PHE A 162 -15.84 7.24 8.35
CA PHE A 162 -15.64 8.63 7.92
C PHE A 162 -15.57 9.59 9.11
N SER A 163 -16.41 9.35 10.11
CA SER A 163 -16.49 10.21 11.29
C SER A 163 -15.33 10.05 12.29
N LEU A 164 -14.43 9.06 12.15
CA LEU A 164 -13.22 8.97 13.00
C LEU A 164 -12.21 10.09 12.70
N GLN A 165 -12.17 10.59 11.46
CA GLN A 165 -11.25 11.65 11.05
C GLN A 165 -11.68 13.02 11.58
N THR A 166 -12.96 13.21 11.85
CA THR A 166 -13.51 14.45 12.44
C THR A 166 -13.05 14.66 13.90
N PHE A 167 -12.54 13.62 14.55
CA PHE A 167 -11.98 13.70 15.91
C PHE A 167 -10.45 13.74 15.91
N SER A 168 -9.83 13.47 14.77
CA SER A 168 -8.39 13.54 14.64
C SER A 168 -7.94 14.99 14.46
N THR A 169 -7.09 15.46 15.35
CA THR A 169 -6.48 16.79 15.25
C THR A 169 -5.01 16.69 14.90
N PRO A 170 -4.40 17.72 14.28
CA PRO A 170 -2.95 17.76 14.07
C PRO A 170 -2.13 17.61 15.36
N ASP A 171 -2.75 17.87 16.52
CA ASP A 171 -2.14 17.78 17.84
C ASP A 171 -2.26 16.37 18.47
N ASP A 172 -2.95 15.44 17.82
CA ASP A 172 -3.07 14.08 18.34
C ASP A 172 -1.74 13.33 18.25
N VAL A 173 -1.48 12.48 19.24
CA VAL A 173 -0.24 11.71 19.30
C VAL A 173 -0.53 10.24 18.96
N PHE A 174 -0.03 9.82 17.81
CA PHE A 174 -0.09 8.43 17.34
C PHE A 174 1.21 7.69 17.67
N LYS A 175 1.13 6.66 18.51
CA LYS A 175 2.26 5.80 18.84
C LYS A 175 2.18 4.53 18.01
N TYR A 176 3.02 4.48 16.98
CA TYR A 176 3.13 3.32 16.10
C TYR A 176 3.98 2.23 16.74
N LYS A 177 3.43 1.02 16.84
CA LYS A 177 4.20 -0.13 17.27
C LYS A 177 5.10 -0.60 16.14
N ARG A 178 6.35 -0.88 16.49
CA ARG A 178 7.28 -1.56 15.61
C ARG A 178 7.07 -3.06 15.68
N ILE A 179 6.72 -3.68 14.56
CA ILE A 179 6.46 -5.11 14.45
C ILE A 179 7.67 -5.78 13.81
N VAL A 180 8.35 -6.65 14.54
CA VAL A 180 9.39 -7.49 13.95
C VAL A 180 8.71 -8.63 13.20
N ILE A 181 8.86 -8.68 11.88
CA ILE A 181 8.25 -9.68 11.03
C ILE A 181 9.22 -10.84 10.76
N SER A 182 8.64 -12.02 10.49
CA SER A 182 9.41 -13.21 10.18
C SER A 182 10.19 -13.07 8.87
N LYS A 183 11.21 -13.90 8.70
CA LYS A 183 11.92 -14.06 7.43
C LYS A 183 10.98 -14.41 6.27
N GLU A 184 10.01 -15.26 6.53
CA GLU A 184 9.02 -15.70 5.55
C GLU A 184 8.16 -14.52 5.08
N ASP A 185 7.73 -13.65 5.99
CA ASP A 185 6.97 -12.45 5.63
C ASP A 185 7.83 -11.42 4.88
N VAL A 186 9.11 -11.27 5.23
CA VAL A 186 10.04 -10.47 4.41
C VAL A 186 10.12 -11.00 2.98
N TYR A 187 10.15 -12.33 2.79
CA TYR A 187 10.15 -12.91 1.44
C TYR A 187 8.85 -12.71 0.68
N LYS A 188 7.70 -12.70 1.37
CA LYS A 188 6.42 -12.33 0.74
C LYS A 188 6.44 -10.88 0.25
N VAL A 189 6.91 -9.94 1.08
CA VAL A 189 7.05 -8.53 0.67
C VAL A 189 8.01 -8.41 -0.52
N ASN A 190 9.18 -9.05 -0.45
CA ASN A 190 10.13 -9.03 -1.56
C ASN A 190 9.54 -9.65 -2.84
N ALA A 191 8.71 -10.68 -2.74
CA ALA A 191 8.03 -11.28 -3.88
C ALA A 191 7.06 -10.30 -4.55
N ILE A 192 6.30 -9.53 -3.76
CA ILE A 192 5.43 -8.45 -4.28
C ILE A 192 6.27 -7.38 -5.01
N LEU A 193 7.38 -6.95 -4.40
CA LEU A 193 8.26 -5.93 -4.99
C LEU A 193 8.89 -6.40 -6.31
N LEU A 194 9.30 -7.68 -6.37
CA LEU A 194 9.83 -8.31 -7.58
C LEU A 194 8.77 -8.39 -8.70
N ASP A 195 7.49 -8.54 -8.35
CA ASP A 195 6.41 -8.61 -9.35
C ASP A 195 6.04 -7.22 -9.91
N ALA A 196 6.12 -6.18 -9.07
CA ALA A 196 5.62 -4.85 -9.37
C ALA A 196 6.43 -4.08 -10.43
N ARG A 197 7.75 -3.87 -10.23
CA ARG A 197 8.61 -3.04 -11.12
C ARG A 197 10.08 -3.48 -11.08
N ARG A 198 10.80 -3.36 -12.22
CA ARG A 198 11.96 -4.22 -12.54
C ARG A 198 13.27 -3.52 -12.84
N GLU A 199 13.29 -2.24 -13.16
CA GLU A 199 14.46 -1.68 -13.86
C GLU A 199 15.66 -1.57 -12.91
N LEU A 200 15.39 -1.27 -11.63
CA LEU A 200 16.41 -1.11 -10.61
C LEU A 200 16.13 -2.01 -9.41
N LEU A 201 17.10 -2.85 -9.06
CA LEU A 201 17.09 -3.71 -7.89
C LEU A 201 18.35 -3.47 -7.05
N THR A 202 18.14 -3.02 -5.81
CA THR A 202 19.19 -2.76 -4.83
C THR A 202 18.98 -3.66 -3.62
N TYR A 203 20.05 -4.26 -3.13
CA TYR A 203 20.03 -5.20 -2.01
C TYR A 203 21.37 -5.14 -1.27
N LYS A 204 21.37 -5.51 0.00
CA LYS A 204 22.58 -5.45 0.84
C LYS A 204 23.32 -6.79 0.87
N SER A 205 22.60 -7.91 0.76
CA SER A 205 23.16 -9.25 0.82
C SER A 205 22.76 -10.10 -0.39
N SER A 206 23.75 -10.55 -1.16
CA SER A 206 23.54 -11.52 -2.25
C SER A 206 22.82 -12.78 -1.79
N ALA A 207 23.08 -13.23 -0.56
CA ALA A 207 22.42 -14.39 0.03
C ALA A 207 20.93 -14.12 0.30
N SER A 208 20.58 -12.93 0.78
CA SER A 208 19.19 -12.56 1.03
C SER A 208 18.40 -12.39 -0.27
N LEU A 209 18.98 -11.71 -1.27
CA LEU A 209 18.35 -11.58 -2.58
C LEU A 209 18.16 -12.95 -3.22
N TYR A 210 19.19 -13.81 -3.21
CA TYR A 210 19.09 -15.16 -3.76
C TYR A 210 17.93 -15.95 -3.13
N LYS A 211 17.77 -15.90 -1.80
CA LYS A 211 16.66 -16.55 -1.10
C LYS A 211 15.31 -15.94 -1.46
N SER A 212 15.23 -14.61 -1.63
CA SER A 212 14.01 -13.92 -2.07
C SER A 212 13.60 -14.34 -3.48
N LEU A 213 14.55 -14.43 -4.42
CA LEU A 213 14.28 -14.92 -5.78
C LEU A 213 13.83 -16.38 -5.79
N ARG A 214 14.45 -17.23 -4.96
CA ARG A 214 14.04 -18.64 -4.79
C ARG A 214 12.62 -18.75 -4.25
N TYR A 215 12.25 -17.90 -3.29
CA TYR A 215 10.90 -17.84 -2.76
C TYR A 215 9.91 -17.38 -3.85
N TYR A 216 10.21 -16.27 -4.54
CA TYR A 216 9.38 -15.76 -5.63
C TYR A 216 9.14 -16.82 -6.72
N ASP A 217 10.18 -17.50 -7.20
CA ASP A 217 10.04 -18.57 -8.19
C ASP A 217 9.13 -19.71 -7.73
N LYS A 218 9.10 -20.00 -6.43
CA LYS A 218 8.24 -21.05 -5.85
C LYS A 218 6.77 -20.66 -5.87
N VAL A 219 6.44 -19.38 -5.68
CA VAL A 219 5.05 -18.93 -5.47
C VAL A 219 4.46 -18.18 -6.66
N LYS A 220 5.29 -17.75 -7.63
CA LYS A 220 4.86 -16.76 -8.63
C LYS A 220 3.69 -17.18 -9.48
N LYS A 221 3.64 -18.44 -9.91
CA LYS A 221 2.55 -18.96 -10.74
C LYS A 221 1.19 -18.98 -10.02
N ASP A 222 1.20 -19.09 -8.70
CA ASP A 222 -0.02 -19.24 -7.90
C ASP A 222 -0.51 -17.91 -7.33
N LYS A 223 0.38 -16.90 -7.24
CA LYS A 223 0.15 -15.68 -6.47
C LYS A 223 0.26 -14.39 -7.28
N PHE A 224 0.88 -14.43 -8.45
CA PHE A 224 1.25 -13.24 -9.19
C PHE A 224 0.88 -13.35 -10.66
N HIS A 225 0.52 -12.23 -11.27
CA HIS A 225 0.10 -12.19 -12.67
C HIS A 225 1.28 -12.00 -13.62
N GLU A 226 2.26 -11.18 -13.23
CA GLU A 226 3.37 -10.80 -14.12
C GLU A 226 4.43 -11.90 -14.23
N CYS A 227 4.66 -12.65 -13.15
CA CYS A 227 5.44 -13.90 -13.18
C CYS A 227 6.86 -13.77 -13.78
N HIS A 228 7.55 -12.67 -13.51
CA HIS A 228 8.86 -12.36 -14.10
C HIS A 228 9.91 -13.47 -13.94
N ASP A 229 10.82 -13.56 -14.92
CA ASP A 229 11.97 -14.46 -14.86
C ASP A 229 13.24 -13.76 -14.38
N TYR A 230 13.79 -14.25 -13.26
CA TYR A 230 15.04 -13.80 -12.66
C TYR A 230 16.14 -14.87 -12.73
N SER A 231 16.00 -15.88 -13.60
CA SER A 231 16.92 -17.03 -13.68
C SER A 231 18.39 -16.61 -13.91
N ILE A 232 18.64 -15.60 -14.73
CA ILE A 232 19.99 -15.08 -15.00
C ILE A 232 20.58 -14.45 -13.73
N LEU A 233 19.83 -13.54 -13.09
CA LEU A 233 20.28 -12.87 -11.86
C LEU A 233 20.53 -13.88 -10.74
N ARG A 234 19.61 -14.84 -10.56
CA ARG A 234 19.72 -15.92 -9.58
C ARG A 234 20.98 -16.76 -9.81
N ARG A 235 21.31 -17.10 -11.06
CA ARG A 235 22.53 -17.84 -11.42
C ARG A 235 23.80 -17.05 -11.09
N LYS A 236 23.82 -15.74 -11.39
CA LYS A 236 24.93 -14.84 -11.04
C LYS A 236 25.15 -14.77 -9.52
N LEU A 237 24.06 -14.61 -8.76
CA LEU A 237 24.12 -14.59 -7.29
C LEU A 237 24.65 -15.91 -6.72
N PHE A 238 24.14 -17.04 -7.21
CA PHE A 238 24.60 -18.37 -6.78
C PHE A 238 26.09 -18.58 -7.03
N ALA A 239 26.57 -18.24 -8.24
CA ALA A 239 27.99 -18.33 -8.56
C ALA A 239 28.86 -17.45 -7.65
N GLY A 240 28.39 -16.24 -7.30
CA GLY A 240 29.08 -15.34 -6.37
C GLY A 240 29.17 -15.91 -4.95
N LEU A 241 28.10 -16.53 -4.46
CA LEU A 241 28.05 -17.15 -3.12
C LEU A 241 28.97 -18.37 -2.98
N ASN A 242 29.16 -19.14 -4.05
CA ASN A 242 30.07 -20.29 -4.03
C ASN A 242 31.55 -19.91 -4.08
N ARG A 243 31.90 -18.71 -4.56
CA ARG A 243 33.29 -18.23 -4.61
C ARG A 243 33.80 -17.74 -3.24
N THR A 244 32.91 -17.42 -2.32
CA THR A 244 33.27 -16.92 -0.97
C THR A 244 33.53 -18.04 0.04
N HIS A 245 33.46 -19.31 -0.38
CA HIS A 245 33.92 -20.46 0.39
C HIS A 245 35.03 -21.13 -0.42
N PRO A 246 36.32 -20.90 -0.12
CA PRO A 246 37.37 -21.75 -0.63
C PRO A 246 37.05 -23.17 -0.16
N VAL A 247 36.99 -24.11 -1.09
CA VAL A 247 37.08 -25.52 -0.73
C VAL A 247 38.53 -25.68 -0.28
N ASP A 248 38.76 -25.69 1.03
CA ASP A 248 40.02 -26.15 1.58
C ASP A 248 40.19 -27.59 1.09
N GLN A 249 41.11 -27.78 0.14
CA GLN A 249 41.57 -29.08 -0.34
C GLN A 249 42.54 -29.68 0.68
#